data_AF-A0A7C4JGH0-F1
#
_entry.id   AF-A0A7C4JGH0-F1
#
_cell.length_a   1.000
_cell.length_b   1.000
_cell.length_c   1.000
_cell.angle_alpha   90.00
_cell.angle_beta   90.00
_cell.angle_gamma   90.00
#
_symmetry.space_group_name_H-M   'P 1'
#
loop_
_entity.id
_entity.type
_entity.pdbx_description
1 polymer ?
#
loop_
_entity_poly.entity_id
_entity_poly.type
_entity_poly.pdbx_seq_one_letter_code
_entity_poly.pdbx_strand_id
1 'polypeptide(L)'
;MRRVESYVLLTVVIILMFTPSVRPTDNITYERKITLYSTGYILLEDRIAGFTEKPLTLRFPRNITDNLLDYRAETADGLNLNVEIFRLTENETIIEIADYASSSLKLFLLINGSALIEQREPFTIYLPVYPGLNADIARLNFTLTVPETTEFKNYPSDFNKSAGKIWLIRENLEPDAFRVEQISITRSPLFKVEQFNKTIIISEVGDVIIEEFYRILNIGSTTSEISFNLPVNACEAKAKDEFGSLQSSVKTQGDYLKLTVKPRYELRKGDKYSLIVSYKFPAG
;
A
#
# COMPACT_ATOMS: atom_id res chain seq x y z
N MET A 1 -56.07 65.32 31.89
CA MET A 1 -55.58 64.00 32.34
C MET A 1 -55.40 63.10 31.13
N ARG A 2 -54.15 62.87 30.70
CA ARG A 2 -53.82 61.99 29.56
C ARG A 2 -53.74 60.55 30.07
N ARG A 3 -54.51 59.63 29.47
CA ARG A 3 -54.33 58.18 29.64
C ARG A 3 -53.09 57.76 28.86
N VAL A 4 -52.15 57.12 29.53
CA VAL A 4 -51.02 56.42 28.91
C VAL A 4 -51.43 54.96 28.79
N GLU A 5 -51.48 54.45 27.55
CA GLU A 5 -51.61 53.03 27.26
C GLU A 5 -50.25 52.36 27.47
N SER A 6 -50.19 51.36 28.34
CA SER A 6 -49.01 50.52 28.52
C SER A 6 -49.18 49.26 27.66
N TYR A 7 -48.46 49.19 26.54
CA TYR A 7 -48.30 47.95 25.78
C TYR A 7 -47.28 47.05 26.49
N VAL A 8 -47.71 45.86 26.92
CA VAL A 8 -46.82 44.81 27.43
C VAL A 8 -46.28 44.06 26.22
N LEU A 9 -44.97 44.22 25.95
CA LEU A 9 -44.27 43.47 24.92
C LEU A 9 -43.99 42.06 25.45
N LEU A 10 -44.70 41.06 24.94
CA LEU A 10 -44.46 39.65 25.27
C LEU A 10 -43.33 39.11 24.38
N THR A 11 -42.11 39.03 24.91
CA THR A 11 -40.99 38.39 24.21
C THR A 11 -41.13 36.87 24.32
N VAL A 12 -41.53 36.23 23.23
CA VAL A 12 -41.52 34.77 23.10
C VAL A 12 -40.10 34.31 22.79
N VAL A 13 -39.44 33.69 23.76
CA VAL A 13 -38.14 33.03 23.57
C VAL A 13 -38.42 31.61 23.07
N ILE A 14 -38.23 31.38 21.77
CA ILE A 14 -38.25 30.02 21.19
C ILE A 14 -36.89 29.39 21.44
N ILE A 15 -36.81 28.49 22.43
CA ILE A 15 -35.67 27.61 22.61
C ILE A 15 -35.81 26.47 21.58
N LEU A 16 -35.14 26.61 20.44
CA LEU A 16 -34.93 25.50 19.51
C LEU A 16 -34.02 24.47 20.19
N MET A 17 -34.62 23.44 20.79
CA MET A 17 -33.88 22.25 21.18
C MET A 17 -33.43 21.53 19.92
N PHE A 18 -32.18 21.74 19.53
CA PHE A 18 -31.50 20.83 18.61
C PHE A 18 -31.34 19.50 19.32
N THR A 19 -32.23 18.55 19.04
CA THR A 19 -31.91 17.15 19.27
C THR A 19 -30.69 16.85 18.40
N PRO A 20 -29.56 16.38 18.95
CA PRO A 20 -28.48 15.89 18.10
C PRO A 20 -29.09 14.79 17.23
N SER A 21 -29.12 15.01 15.91
CA SER A 21 -29.47 13.96 14.97
C SER A 21 -28.43 12.87 15.18
N VAL A 22 -28.82 11.76 15.80
CA VAL A 22 -28.02 10.54 15.80
C VAL A 22 -27.94 10.14 14.33
N ARG A 23 -26.84 10.51 13.68
CA ARG A 23 -26.55 10.03 12.32
C ARG A 23 -26.55 8.51 12.40
N PRO A 24 -27.16 7.80 11.42
CA PRO A 24 -26.97 6.37 11.32
C PRO A 24 -25.46 6.14 11.30
N THR A 25 -24.94 5.53 12.35
CA THR A 25 -23.51 5.25 12.46
C THR A 25 -23.31 4.04 11.58
N ASP A 26 -23.04 4.27 10.29
CA ASP A 26 -22.59 3.19 9.43
C ASP A 26 -21.44 2.50 10.17
N ASN A 27 -21.59 1.20 10.43
CA ASN A 27 -20.61 0.44 11.20
C ASN A 27 -19.45 0.07 10.27
N ILE A 28 -18.82 1.09 9.67
CA ILE A 28 -17.80 0.89 8.65
C ILE A 28 -16.56 0.28 9.30
N THR A 29 -16.17 -0.86 8.76
CA THR A 29 -14.88 -1.49 9.04
C THR A 29 -13.94 -1.18 7.91
N TYR A 30 -12.75 -0.68 8.27
CA TYR A 30 -11.73 -0.27 7.33
C TYR A 30 -10.43 -1.02 7.63
N GLU A 31 -9.88 -1.73 6.65
CA GLU A 31 -8.57 -2.37 6.74
C GLU A 31 -7.64 -1.73 5.71
N ARG A 32 -6.54 -1.10 6.17
CA ARG A 32 -5.47 -0.59 5.31
C ARG A 32 -4.22 -1.43 5.49
N LYS A 33 -3.77 -2.10 4.44
CA LYS A 33 -2.51 -2.84 4.40
C LYS A 33 -1.55 -2.17 3.44
N ILE A 34 -0.38 -1.81 3.94
CA ILE A 34 0.72 -1.29 3.14
C ILE A 34 1.85 -2.31 3.18
N THR A 35 2.32 -2.76 2.04
CA THR A 35 3.46 -3.68 1.92
C THR A 35 4.57 -3.00 1.14
N LEU A 36 5.72 -2.80 1.78
CA LEU A 36 6.95 -2.38 1.12
C LEU A 36 7.72 -3.62 0.68
N TYR A 37 7.99 -3.72 -0.62
CA TYR A 37 8.83 -4.77 -1.18
C TYR A 37 10.30 -4.34 -1.23
N SER A 38 11.20 -5.32 -1.25
CA SER A 38 12.65 -5.08 -1.43
C SER A 38 12.98 -4.45 -2.79
N THR A 39 12.07 -4.51 -3.76
CA THR A 39 12.14 -3.81 -5.05
C THR A 39 11.77 -2.32 -4.96
N GLY A 40 11.53 -1.82 -3.74
CA GLY A 40 11.13 -0.43 -3.51
C GLY A 40 9.69 -0.12 -3.93
N TYR A 41 8.93 -1.08 -4.45
CA TYR A 41 7.50 -0.90 -4.70
C TYR A 41 6.71 -0.95 -3.39
N ILE A 42 5.62 -0.18 -3.36
CA ILE A 42 4.65 -0.20 -2.27
C ILE A 42 3.31 -0.65 -2.84
N LEU A 43 2.71 -1.66 -2.22
CA LEU A 43 1.33 -2.05 -2.46
C LEU A 43 0.48 -1.56 -1.28
N LEU A 44 -0.49 -0.71 -1.58
CA LEU A 44 -1.52 -0.30 -0.62
C LEU A 44 -2.83 -0.99 -0.98
N GLU A 45 -3.36 -1.76 -0.05
CA GLU A 45 -4.65 -2.44 -0.15
C GLU A 45 -5.59 -1.88 0.92
N ASP A 46 -6.69 -1.29 0.49
CA ASP A 46 -7.78 -0.90 1.37
C ASP A 46 -8.93 -1.86 1.19
N ARG A 47 -9.53 -2.30 2.30
CA ARG A 47 -10.80 -3.05 2.32
C ARG A 47 -11.78 -2.27 3.16
N ILE A 48 -12.90 -1.93 2.58
CA ILE A 48 -13.94 -1.10 3.20
C ILE A 48 -15.21 -1.91 3.18
N ALA A 49 -15.90 -2.01 4.32
CA ALA A 49 -17.16 -2.74 4.41
C ALA A 49 -18.13 -2.06 5.38
N GLY A 50 -19.43 -2.17 5.11
CA GLY A 50 -20.51 -1.65 5.96
C GLY A 50 -20.95 -0.22 5.63
N PHE A 51 -20.57 0.32 4.47
CA PHE A 51 -21.00 1.64 4.00
C PHE A 51 -22.34 1.55 3.24
N THR A 52 -23.15 2.61 3.35
CA THR A 52 -24.42 2.73 2.63
C THR A 52 -24.47 3.94 1.69
N GLU A 53 -23.71 4.99 2.00
CA GLU A 53 -23.67 6.22 1.22
C GLU A 53 -22.80 6.10 -0.04
N LYS A 54 -23.05 6.98 -1.01
CA LYS A 54 -22.32 7.13 -2.27
C LYS A 54 -22.14 8.61 -2.63
N PRO A 55 -21.03 9.00 -3.28
CA PRO A 55 -19.84 8.18 -3.54
C PRO A 55 -18.97 7.99 -2.28
N LEU A 56 -18.06 7.00 -2.30
CA LEU A 56 -16.97 6.96 -1.32
C LEU A 56 -15.81 7.81 -1.84
N THR A 57 -15.32 8.72 -1.01
CA THR A 57 -14.13 9.52 -1.31
C THR A 57 -13.05 9.27 -0.28
N LEU A 58 -11.83 9.03 -0.74
CA LEU A 58 -10.65 8.81 0.08
C LEU A 58 -9.60 9.88 -0.20
N ARG A 59 -8.90 10.33 0.83
CA ARG A 59 -7.79 11.28 0.71
C ARG A 59 -6.46 10.57 0.72
N PHE A 60 -5.59 11.00 -0.19
CA PHE A 60 -4.21 10.53 -0.29
C PHE A 60 -3.25 11.71 -0.43
N PRO A 61 -2.04 11.61 0.16
CA PRO A 61 -0.94 12.50 -0.17
C PRO A 61 -0.68 12.49 -1.68
N ARG A 62 -0.51 13.67 -2.27
CA ARG A 62 -0.31 13.81 -3.72
C ARG A 62 0.93 13.06 -4.22
N ASN A 63 1.99 13.00 -3.41
CA ASN A 63 3.18 12.23 -3.79
C ASN A 63 2.88 10.75 -4.04
N ILE A 64 1.85 10.16 -3.41
CA ILE A 64 1.44 8.78 -3.68
C ILE A 64 0.82 8.66 -5.07
N THR A 65 -0.10 9.55 -5.41
CA THR A 65 -0.78 9.54 -6.71
C THR A 65 0.13 9.98 -7.86
N ASP A 66 1.06 10.91 -7.62
CA ASP A 66 2.10 11.29 -8.58
C ASP A 66 3.10 10.15 -8.88
N ASN A 67 3.18 9.13 -8.02
CA ASN A 67 4.05 7.95 -8.18
C ASN A 67 3.26 6.64 -8.38
N LEU A 68 1.99 6.73 -8.74
CA LEU A 68 1.13 5.59 -9.00
C LEU A 68 1.56 4.87 -10.28
N LEU A 69 1.72 3.56 -10.20
CA LEU A 69 2.05 2.69 -11.33
C LEU A 69 0.81 1.99 -11.88
N ASP A 70 -0.09 1.59 -10.98
CA ASP A 70 -1.36 0.95 -11.31
C ASP A 70 -2.35 1.13 -10.14
N TYR A 71 -3.64 1.07 -10.45
CA TYR A 71 -4.71 1.08 -9.45
C TYR A 71 -5.95 0.35 -9.94
N ARG A 72 -6.69 -0.23 -9.00
CA ARG A 72 -8.02 -0.79 -9.27
C ARG A 72 -8.86 -0.79 -8.02
N ALA A 73 -10.17 -0.63 -8.18
CA ALA A 73 -11.15 -0.96 -7.16
C ALA A 73 -12.01 -2.13 -7.64
N GLU A 74 -12.36 -3.02 -6.72
CA GLU A 74 -13.21 -4.18 -7.00
C GLU A 74 -14.25 -4.36 -5.89
N THR A 75 -15.42 -4.92 -6.23
CA THR A 75 -16.38 -5.39 -5.23
C THR A 75 -15.87 -6.64 -4.52
N ALA A 76 -16.55 -7.07 -3.46
CA ALA A 76 -16.28 -8.35 -2.80
C ALA A 76 -16.27 -9.55 -3.77
N ASP A 77 -17.08 -9.50 -4.83
CA ASP A 77 -17.20 -10.55 -5.85
C ASP A 77 -16.19 -10.41 -7.01
N GLY A 78 -15.29 -9.42 -6.94
CA GLY A 78 -14.24 -9.19 -7.94
C GLY A 78 -14.69 -8.39 -9.17
N LEU A 79 -15.83 -7.71 -9.12
CA LEU A 79 -16.25 -6.81 -10.20
C LEU A 79 -15.44 -5.51 -10.12
N ASN A 80 -14.73 -5.16 -11.20
CA ASN A 80 -14.01 -3.89 -11.28
C ASN A 80 -14.97 -2.69 -11.21
N LEU A 81 -14.58 -1.69 -10.43
CA LEU A 81 -15.31 -0.45 -10.19
C LEU A 81 -14.60 0.71 -10.88
N ASN A 82 -15.36 1.73 -11.30
CA ASN A 82 -14.80 2.97 -11.79
C ASN A 82 -14.16 3.75 -10.64
N VAL A 83 -13.00 4.34 -10.91
CA VAL A 83 -12.21 5.09 -9.94
C VAL A 83 -11.77 6.40 -10.58
N GLU A 84 -12.17 7.51 -9.97
CA GLU A 84 -11.80 8.85 -10.42
C GLU A 84 -10.81 9.47 -9.43
N ILE A 85 -9.74 10.07 -9.95
CA ILE A 85 -8.69 10.68 -9.13
C ILE A 85 -8.66 12.18 -9.40
N PHE A 86 -8.91 12.96 -8.36
CA PHE A 86 -8.97 14.41 -8.41
C PHE A 86 -7.88 15.03 -7.55
N ARG A 87 -7.43 16.23 -7.94
CA ARG A 87 -6.61 17.06 -7.05
C ARG A 87 -7.53 17.83 -6.13
N LEU A 88 -7.27 17.74 -4.83
CA LEU A 88 -7.99 18.52 -3.83
C LEU A 88 -7.22 19.79 -3.47
N THR A 89 -5.93 19.64 -3.15
CA THR A 89 -5.02 20.75 -2.83
C THR A 89 -3.68 20.55 -3.54
N GLU A 90 -2.71 21.42 -3.27
CA GLU A 90 -1.34 21.25 -3.78
C GLU A 90 -0.69 19.95 -3.31
N ASN A 91 -1.08 19.44 -2.13
CA ASN A 91 -0.45 18.30 -1.45
C ASN A 91 -1.37 17.08 -1.29
N GLU A 92 -2.63 17.17 -1.68
CA GLU A 92 -3.63 16.12 -1.48
C GLU A 92 -4.43 15.84 -2.74
N THR A 93 -4.74 14.56 -2.93
CA THR A 93 -5.63 14.05 -3.97
C THR A 93 -6.79 13.29 -3.34
N ILE A 94 -7.93 13.33 -4.01
CA ILE A 94 -9.09 12.49 -3.69
C ILE A 94 -9.16 11.34 -4.69
N ILE A 95 -9.43 10.15 -4.18
CA ILE A 95 -9.87 9.01 -4.98
C ILE A 95 -11.36 8.81 -4.70
N GLU A 96 -12.19 8.94 -5.74
CA GLU A 96 -13.63 8.74 -5.68
C GLU A 96 -14.02 7.41 -6.32
N ILE A 97 -14.95 6.70 -5.68
CA ILE A 97 -15.56 5.48 -6.17
C ILE A 97 -17.07 5.68 -6.09
N ALA A 98 -17.76 5.74 -7.22
CA ALA A 98 -19.21 6.06 -7.28
C ALA A 98 -20.11 4.86 -7.64
N ASP A 99 -19.55 3.86 -8.35
CA ASP A 99 -20.35 2.86 -9.10
C ASP A 99 -20.40 1.46 -8.44
N TYR A 100 -20.67 1.35 -7.14
CA TYR A 100 -20.76 0.05 -6.45
C TYR A 100 -22.19 -0.33 -6.04
N ALA A 101 -22.61 -1.58 -6.21
CA ALA A 101 -23.89 -2.07 -5.66
C ALA A 101 -23.74 -2.76 -4.29
N SER A 102 -22.52 -3.17 -3.96
CA SER A 102 -22.18 -3.87 -2.72
C SER A 102 -21.78 -2.87 -1.63
N SER A 103 -22.05 -3.20 -0.37
CA SER A 103 -21.57 -2.48 0.82
C SER A 103 -20.16 -2.90 1.23
N SER A 104 -19.38 -3.51 0.31
CA SER A 104 -18.01 -3.94 0.53
C SER A 104 -17.19 -3.83 -0.76
N LEU A 105 -15.99 -3.27 -0.64
CA LEU A 105 -15.06 -3.11 -1.76
C LEU A 105 -13.60 -3.26 -1.31
N LYS A 106 -12.72 -3.47 -2.29
CA LYS A 106 -11.28 -3.39 -2.14
C LYS A 106 -10.70 -2.37 -3.11
N LEU A 107 -9.73 -1.59 -2.65
CA LEU A 107 -8.95 -0.68 -3.47
C LEU A 107 -7.48 -1.10 -3.41
N PHE A 108 -6.85 -1.23 -4.56
CA PHE A 108 -5.43 -1.57 -4.70
C PHE A 108 -4.72 -0.40 -5.38
N LEU A 109 -3.64 0.08 -4.77
CA LEU A 109 -2.73 1.06 -5.35
C LEU A 109 -1.32 0.46 -5.39
N LEU A 110 -0.75 0.34 -6.58
CA LEU A 110 0.65 -0.03 -6.78
C LEU A 110 1.47 1.23 -7.01
N ILE A 111 2.45 1.47 -6.16
CA ILE A 111 3.17 2.74 -6.08
C ILE A 111 4.66 2.51 -6.26
N ASN A 112 5.32 3.39 -7.01
CA ASN A 112 6.78 3.45 -7.04
C ASN A 112 7.32 4.07 -5.74
N GLY A 113 7.43 3.24 -4.70
CA GLY A 113 7.91 3.66 -3.39
C GLY A 113 9.36 4.14 -3.36
N SER A 114 10.19 3.79 -4.34
CA SER A 114 11.58 4.29 -4.42
C SER A 114 11.68 5.81 -4.54
N ALA A 115 10.63 6.47 -5.03
CA ALA A 115 10.50 7.92 -5.09
C ALA A 115 9.97 8.55 -3.79
N LEU A 116 9.33 7.75 -2.93
CA LEU A 116 8.75 8.17 -1.65
C LEU A 116 9.70 7.97 -0.47
N ILE A 117 10.80 7.26 -0.69
CA ILE A 117 11.78 6.91 0.34
C ILE A 117 12.96 7.88 0.26
N GLU A 118 13.25 8.54 1.38
CA GLU A 118 14.51 9.27 1.50
C GLU A 118 15.68 8.30 1.33
N GLN A 119 16.49 8.48 0.30
CA GLN A 119 17.64 7.62 0.01
C GLN A 119 18.82 7.91 0.96
N ARG A 120 18.57 8.03 2.25
CA ARG A 120 19.59 8.17 3.31
C ARG A 120 19.16 7.28 4.45
N GLU A 121 20.09 6.52 5.02
CA GLU A 121 19.77 5.63 6.13
C GLU A 121 19.82 6.42 7.46
N PRO A 122 18.83 6.27 8.36
CA PRO A 122 17.61 5.46 8.23
C PRO A 122 16.64 6.02 7.18
N PHE A 123 16.11 5.13 6.34
CA PHE A 123 15.18 5.46 5.27
C PHE A 123 13.84 5.93 5.86
N THR A 124 13.40 7.12 5.47
CA THR A 124 12.13 7.69 5.92
C THR A 124 11.05 7.46 4.87
N ILE A 125 9.88 6.99 5.32
CA ILE A 125 8.70 6.77 4.49
C ILE A 125 7.52 7.52 5.10
N TYR A 126 6.77 8.23 4.25
CA TYR A 126 5.55 8.94 4.64
C TYR A 126 4.34 8.14 4.17
N LEU A 127 3.53 7.63 5.10
CA LEU A 127 2.42 6.72 4.80
C LEU A 127 1.08 7.28 5.30
N PRO A 128 0.00 7.19 4.50
CA PRO A 128 -1.31 7.64 4.90
C PRO A 128 -1.95 6.57 5.79
N VAL A 129 -2.00 6.84 7.10
CA VAL A 129 -2.53 5.91 8.08
C VAL A 129 -4.05 6.04 8.15
N TYR A 130 -4.57 7.26 8.22
CA TYR A 130 -6.03 7.48 8.17
C TYR A 130 -6.45 7.85 6.74
N PRO A 131 -7.57 7.29 6.25
CA PRO A 131 -7.91 7.34 4.83
C PRO A 131 -8.60 8.64 4.39
N GLY A 132 -8.99 9.53 5.31
CA GLY A 132 -9.81 10.68 4.97
C GLY A 132 -11.11 10.29 4.28
N LEU A 133 -11.73 9.20 4.74
CA LEU A 133 -12.99 8.69 4.18
C LEU A 133 -14.13 9.67 4.52
N ASN A 134 -14.99 10.01 3.58
CA ASN A 134 -16.15 10.89 3.79
C ASN A 134 -17.29 10.29 4.66
N ALA A 135 -17.01 9.27 5.46
CA ALA A 135 -17.97 8.60 6.32
C ALA A 135 -17.31 8.19 7.65
N ASP A 136 -18.12 8.02 8.69
CA ASP A 136 -17.67 7.57 10.00
C ASP A 136 -17.07 6.15 9.91
N ILE A 137 -15.87 5.96 10.47
CA ILE A 137 -15.23 4.64 10.54
C ILE A 137 -15.33 4.12 11.97
N ALA A 138 -16.21 3.13 12.17
CA ALA A 138 -16.35 2.47 13.46
C ALA A 138 -15.04 1.80 13.89
N ARG A 139 -14.32 1.16 12.95
CA ARG A 139 -13.02 0.52 13.25
C ARG A 139 -12.06 0.55 12.06
N LEU A 140 -10.89 1.14 12.27
CA LEU A 140 -9.75 1.12 11.37
C LEU A 140 -8.69 0.11 11.86
N ASN A 141 -8.24 -0.76 10.98
CA ASN A 141 -7.08 -1.63 11.15
C ASN A 141 -6.01 -1.27 10.12
N PHE A 142 -4.94 -0.63 10.55
CA PHE A 142 -3.79 -0.31 9.72
C PHE A 142 -2.68 -1.33 9.95
N THR A 143 -2.04 -1.77 8.89
CA THR A 143 -0.83 -2.61 8.94
C THR A 143 0.19 -2.12 7.91
N LEU A 144 1.45 -1.98 8.32
CA LEU A 144 2.60 -1.88 7.43
C LEU A 144 3.46 -3.14 7.56
N THR A 145 3.78 -3.77 6.44
CA THR A 145 4.74 -4.88 6.32
C THR A 145 5.94 -4.46 5.49
N VAL A 146 7.14 -4.81 5.94
CA VAL A 146 8.42 -4.50 5.31
C VAL A 146 9.23 -5.79 5.11
N PRO A 147 10.32 -5.79 4.30
CA PRO A 147 11.14 -6.98 4.12
C PRO A 147 11.70 -7.49 5.45
N GLU A 148 11.82 -8.81 5.62
CA GLU A 148 12.14 -9.49 6.90
C GLU A 148 13.41 -8.97 7.59
N THR A 149 14.43 -8.55 6.83
CA THR A 149 15.70 -8.04 7.37
C THR A 149 15.63 -6.60 7.86
N THR A 150 14.50 -5.92 7.61
CA THR A 150 14.30 -4.50 7.90
C THR A 150 13.99 -4.28 9.37
N GLU A 151 14.61 -3.28 9.98
CA GLU A 151 14.28 -2.84 11.34
C GLU A 151 13.60 -1.48 11.34
N PHE A 152 12.52 -1.34 12.11
CA PHE A 152 11.92 -0.04 12.42
C PHE A 152 12.76 0.71 13.46
N LYS A 153 13.22 1.92 13.12
CA LYS A 153 13.98 2.83 14.00
C LYS A 153 13.08 3.85 14.67
N ASN A 154 12.28 4.58 13.89
CA ASN A 154 11.33 5.56 14.39
C ASN A 154 9.95 5.25 13.83
N TYR A 155 8.95 5.27 14.69
CA TYR A 155 7.55 5.12 14.35
C TYR A 155 6.72 5.72 15.49
N PRO A 156 5.46 6.11 15.25
CA PRO A 156 4.64 6.72 16.29
C PRO A 156 4.42 5.76 17.48
N SER A 157 4.44 6.30 18.70
CA SER A 157 4.42 5.52 19.94
C SER A 157 3.13 4.70 20.14
N ASP A 158 2.08 5.06 19.42
CA ASP A 158 0.78 4.41 19.48
C ASP A 158 0.67 3.17 18.58
N PHE A 159 1.73 2.83 17.84
CA PHE A 159 1.79 1.65 16.99
C PHE A 159 2.36 0.45 17.75
N ASN A 160 1.79 -0.70 17.47
CA ASN A 160 2.36 -1.98 17.87
C ASN A 160 3.39 -2.43 16.84
N LYS A 161 4.36 -3.24 17.27
CA LYS A 161 5.47 -3.72 16.44
C LYS A 161 5.75 -5.21 16.65
N SER A 162 6.08 -5.88 15.56
CA SER A 162 6.73 -7.18 15.51
C SER A 162 7.85 -7.16 14.47
N ALA A 163 8.57 -8.28 14.30
CA ALA A 163 9.56 -8.39 13.23
C ALA A 163 8.88 -8.15 11.86
N GLY A 164 9.44 -7.22 11.07
CA GLY A 164 8.96 -6.89 9.72
C GLY A 164 7.54 -6.30 9.63
N LYS A 165 6.87 -5.97 10.75
CA LYS A 165 5.50 -5.45 10.73
C LYS A 165 5.24 -4.44 11.86
N ILE A 166 4.50 -3.38 11.54
CA ILE A 166 3.85 -2.50 12.53
C ILE A 166 2.36 -2.40 12.23
N TRP A 167 1.54 -2.14 13.25
CA TRP A 167 0.10 -2.02 13.09
C TRP A 167 -0.53 -1.08 14.12
N LEU A 168 -1.70 -0.56 13.76
CA LEU A 168 -2.50 0.35 14.56
C LEU A 168 -3.97 -0.04 14.45
N ILE A 169 -4.69 -0.05 15.57
CA ILE A 169 -6.14 -0.17 15.58
C ILE A 169 -6.72 1.12 16.18
N ARG A 170 -7.72 1.67 15.51
CA ARG A 170 -8.45 2.86 15.94
C ARG A 170 -9.95 2.63 15.81
N GLU A 171 -10.71 3.23 16.71
CA GLU A 171 -12.16 3.14 16.74
C GLU A 171 -12.75 4.54 16.64
N ASN A 172 -13.95 4.63 16.07
CA ASN A 172 -14.74 5.85 15.97
C ASN A 172 -13.95 7.03 15.35
N LEU A 173 -13.39 6.82 14.15
CA LEU A 173 -12.81 7.94 13.40
C LEU A 173 -13.93 8.74 12.75
N GLU A 174 -13.88 10.06 12.95
CA GLU A 174 -14.77 11.01 12.31
C GLU A 174 -14.59 11.01 10.78
N PRO A 175 -15.59 11.48 10.02
CA PRO A 175 -15.48 11.62 8.57
C PRO A 175 -14.32 12.58 8.23
N ASP A 176 -13.69 12.33 7.09
CA ASP A 176 -12.53 13.06 6.57
C ASP A 176 -11.27 13.01 7.47
N ALA A 177 -11.25 12.21 8.54
CA ALA A 177 -10.06 12.04 9.38
C ALA A 177 -8.88 11.53 8.53
N PHE A 178 -7.87 12.39 8.38
CA PHE A 178 -6.71 12.15 7.53
C PHE A 178 -5.41 12.38 8.31
N ARG A 179 -4.51 11.40 8.26
CA ARG A 179 -3.26 11.38 9.04
C ARG A 179 -2.18 10.68 8.24
N VAL A 180 -1.09 11.38 7.98
CA VAL A 180 0.11 10.85 7.35
C VAL A 180 1.17 10.70 8.43
N GLU A 181 1.81 9.54 8.48
CA GLU A 181 2.83 9.25 9.47
C GLU A 181 4.20 9.02 8.85
N GLN A 182 5.21 9.48 9.57
CA GLN A 182 6.60 9.30 9.22
C GLN A 182 7.15 8.04 9.92
N ILE A 183 7.62 7.08 9.13
CA ILE A 183 8.21 5.83 9.63
C ILE A 183 9.62 5.70 9.09
N SER A 184 10.59 5.52 9.99
CA SER A 184 11.99 5.32 9.62
C SER A 184 12.40 3.85 9.76
N ILE A 185 13.01 3.30 8.71
CA ILE A 185 13.49 1.93 8.63
C ILE A 185 15.00 1.87 8.33
N THR A 186 15.67 0.78 8.70
CA THR A 186 17.09 0.52 8.44
C THR A 186 17.28 -0.93 7.99
N ARG A 187 18.48 -1.31 7.54
CA ARG A 187 18.83 -2.70 7.18
C ARG A 187 17.89 -3.29 6.12
N SER A 188 17.29 -2.40 5.32
CA SER A 188 16.36 -2.78 4.27
C SER A 188 17.12 -2.88 2.95
N PRO A 189 17.21 -4.06 2.33
CA PRO A 189 17.65 -4.15 0.95
C PRO A 189 16.56 -3.52 0.08
N LEU A 190 16.89 -2.38 -0.52
CA LEU A 190 16.02 -1.65 -1.43
C LEU A 190 16.72 -1.57 -2.78
N PHE A 191 16.07 -2.12 -3.79
CA PHE A 191 16.58 -2.15 -5.15
C PHE A 191 15.69 -1.34 -6.06
N LYS A 192 16.28 -0.47 -6.87
CA LYS A 192 15.60 0.13 -8.02
C LYS A 192 15.87 -0.75 -9.24
N VAL A 193 14.84 -1.23 -9.90
CA VAL A 193 14.98 -1.93 -11.18
C VAL A 193 15.14 -0.88 -12.29
N GLU A 194 16.35 -0.80 -12.86
CA GLU A 194 16.66 0.12 -13.96
C GLU A 194 16.28 -0.46 -15.33
N GLN A 195 16.35 -1.79 -15.47
CA GLN A 195 15.96 -2.50 -16.68
C GLN A 195 15.36 -3.85 -16.32
N PHE A 196 14.28 -4.21 -17.01
CA PHE A 196 13.64 -5.50 -16.90
C PHE A 196 13.28 -6.00 -18.31
N ASN A 197 13.69 -7.22 -18.64
CA ASN A 197 13.23 -7.90 -19.84
C ASN A 197 12.77 -9.31 -19.46
N LYS A 198 11.62 -9.75 -19.98
CA LYS A 198 11.09 -11.10 -19.78
C LYS A 198 10.94 -11.79 -21.11
N THR A 199 11.55 -12.95 -21.23
CA THR A 199 11.42 -13.86 -22.36
C THR A 199 10.63 -15.07 -21.92
N ILE A 200 9.60 -15.42 -22.68
CA ILE A 200 8.76 -16.60 -22.47
C ILE A 200 8.98 -17.52 -23.66
N ILE A 201 9.49 -18.72 -23.39
CA ILE A 201 9.79 -19.73 -24.41
C ILE A 201 8.85 -20.89 -24.18
N ILE A 202 8.03 -21.21 -25.18
CA ILE A 202 7.12 -22.36 -25.15
C ILE A 202 7.74 -23.44 -26.02
N SER A 203 8.02 -24.60 -25.44
CA SER A 203 8.56 -25.73 -26.18
C SER A 203 7.45 -26.47 -26.94
N GLU A 204 7.83 -27.22 -27.97
CA GLU A 204 6.88 -28.04 -28.74
C GLU A 204 6.17 -29.11 -27.89
N VAL A 205 6.80 -29.53 -26.79
CA VAL A 205 6.23 -30.50 -25.83
C VAL A 205 5.40 -29.84 -24.73
N GLY A 206 5.17 -28.52 -24.81
CA GLY A 206 4.28 -27.77 -23.92
C GLY A 206 4.94 -27.19 -22.66
N ASP A 207 6.24 -27.43 -22.46
CA ASP A 207 6.96 -26.81 -21.35
C ASP A 207 7.09 -25.30 -21.57
N VAL A 208 6.92 -24.52 -20.50
CA VAL A 208 7.12 -23.07 -20.55
C VAL A 208 8.36 -22.69 -19.77
N ILE A 209 9.36 -22.15 -20.45
CA ILE A 209 10.60 -21.65 -19.83
C ILE A 209 10.51 -20.13 -19.78
N ILE A 210 10.79 -19.57 -18.60
CA ILE A 210 10.84 -18.14 -18.37
C ILE A 210 12.30 -17.74 -18.12
N GLU A 211 12.75 -16.68 -18.79
CA GLU A 211 14.00 -15.97 -18.47
C GLU A 211 13.70 -14.50 -18.22
N GLU A 212 14.10 -14.00 -17.05
CA GLU A 212 13.90 -12.62 -16.62
C GLU A 212 15.26 -11.96 -16.39
N PHE A 213 15.62 -11.02 -17.25
CA PHE A 213 16.79 -10.18 -17.09
C PHE A 213 16.44 -8.98 -16.21
N TYR A 214 17.28 -8.73 -15.20
CA TYR A 214 17.19 -7.58 -14.32
C TYR A 214 18.51 -6.82 -14.34
N ARG A 215 18.43 -5.49 -14.50
CA ARG A 215 19.49 -4.55 -14.08
C ARG A 215 18.98 -3.79 -12.88
N ILE A 216 19.59 -3.99 -11.73
CA ILE A 216 19.18 -3.39 -10.46
C ILE A 216 20.25 -2.42 -9.95
N LEU A 217 19.79 -1.40 -9.23
CA LEU A 217 20.61 -0.47 -8.46
C LEU A 217 20.27 -0.65 -6.97
N ASN A 218 21.25 -0.98 -6.13
CA ASN A 218 21.03 -1.00 -4.68
C ASN A 218 20.94 0.45 -4.16
N ILE A 219 19.75 0.87 -3.76
CA ILE A 219 19.51 2.16 -3.10
C ILE A 219 19.41 2.02 -1.57
N GLY A 220 19.34 0.78 -1.09
CA GLY A 220 19.19 0.38 0.30
C GLY A 220 20.50 0.18 1.05
N SER A 221 20.44 -0.61 2.12
CA SER A 221 21.60 -1.05 2.88
C SER A 221 22.43 -2.07 2.09
N THR A 222 23.71 -2.25 2.47
CA THR A 222 24.56 -3.30 1.90
C THR A 222 23.93 -4.67 2.09
N THR A 223 23.96 -5.50 1.04
CA THR A 223 23.38 -6.84 1.06
C THR A 223 24.20 -7.84 0.24
N SER A 224 24.22 -9.08 0.70
CA SER A 224 24.85 -10.23 0.03
C SER A 224 23.81 -11.17 -0.62
N GLU A 225 22.53 -10.80 -0.57
CA GLU A 225 21.43 -11.62 -1.06
C GLU A 225 20.37 -10.77 -1.77
N ILE A 226 19.78 -11.32 -2.82
CA ILE A 226 18.62 -10.79 -3.54
C ILE A 226 17.56 -11.89 -3.54
N SER A 227 16.32 -11.56 -3.15
CA SER A 227 15.21 -12.52 -3.14
C SER A 227 14.20 -12.21 -4.24
N PHE A 228 13.75 -13.25 -4.94
CA PHE A 228 12.70 -13.22 -5.95
C PHE A 228 11.54 -14.12 -5.50
N ASN A 229 10.30 -13.65 -5.70
CA ASN A 229 9.11 -14.45 -5.49
C ASN A 229 8.66 -14.99 -6.85
N LEU A 230 8.69 -16.31 -6.99
CA LEU A 230 8.30 -17.04 -8.20
C LEU A 230 6.96 -17.76 -7.95
N PRO A 231 6.18 -18.04 -9.00
CA PRO A 231 4.94 -18.81 -8.86
C PRO A 231 5.18 -20.18 -8.22
N VAL A 232 4.23 -20.65 -7.39
CA VAL A 232 4.40 -21.87 -6.58
C VAL A 232 4.69 -23.14 -7.38
N ASN A 233 4.19 -23.19 -8.62
CA ASN A 233 4.33 -24.30 -9.55
C ASN A 233 5.56 -24.20 -10.46
N ALA A 234 6.41 -23.18 -10.27
CA ALA A 234 7.66 -23.09 -11.00
C ALA A 234 8.65 -24.18 -10.52
N CYS A 235 9.46 -24.71 -11.43
CA CYS A 235 10.53 -25.64 -11.14
C CYS A 235 11.85 -25.17 -11.77
N GLU A 236 12.94 -25.85 -11.39
CA GLU A 236 14.28 -25.57 -11.93
C GLU A 236 14.73 -24.10 -11.85
N ALA A 237 14.26 -23.40 -10.81
CA ALA A 237 14.58 -21.99 -10.59
C ALA A 237 16.07 -21.80 -10.30
N LYS A 238 16.72 -20.94 -11.08
CA LYS A 238 18.16 -20.64 -11.02
C LYS A 238 18.45 -19.20 -11.43
N ALA A 239 19.65 -18.73 -11.10
CA ALA A 239 20.13 -17.42 -11.50
C ALA A 239 21.54 -17.49 -12.11
N LYS A 240 21.82 -16.61 -13.07
CA LYS A 240 23.13 -16.43 -13.71
C LYS A 240 23.42 -14.94 -13.91
N ASP A 241 24.68 -14.57 -13.99
CA ASP A 241 25.13 -13.28 -14.50
C ASP A 241 25.97 -13.48 -15.78
N GLU A 242 26.59 -12.41 -16.29
CA GLU A 242 27.44 -12.47 -17.48
C GLU A 242 28.66 -13.39 -17.34
N PHE A 243 29.02 -13.77 -16.11
CA PHE A 243 30.15 -14.66 -15.80
C PHE A 243 29.69 -16.10 -15.45
N GLY A 244 28.40 -16.41 -15.58
CA GLY A 244 27.84 -17.75 -15.39
C GLY A 244 26.92 -17.89 -14.18
N SER A 245 26.70 -19.13 -13.73
CA SER A 245 25.75 -19.45 -12.68
C SER A 245 26.10 -18.82 -11.34
N LEU A 246 25.08 -18.32 -10.64
CA LEU A 246 25.17 -17.78 -9.29
C LEU A 246 24.77 -18.83 -8.26
N GLN A 247 25.25 -18.65 -7.02
CA GLN A 247 24.75 -19.45 -5.90
C GLN A 247 23.32 -19.02 -5.60
N SER A 248 22.40 -19.97 -5.54
CA SER A 248 21.01 -19.71 -5.21
C SER A 248 20.38 -20.83 -4.39
N SER A 249 19.38 -20.48 -3.59
CA SER A 249 18.54 -21.42 -2.86
C SER A 249 17.06 -21.15 -3.17
N VAL A 250 16.25 -22.21 -3.15
CA VAL A 250 14.82 -22.14 -3.41
C VAL A 250 14.09 -22.69 -2.19
N LYS A 251 13.08 -21.97 -1.71
CA LYS A 251 12.24 -22.39 -0.59
C LYS A 251 10.77 -22.07 -0.87
N THR A 252 9.89 -23.06 -0.71
CA THR A 252 8.44 -22.82 -0.74
C THR A 252 7.99 -22.04 0.49
N GLN A 253 7.21 -20.99 0.27
CA GLN A 253 6.63 -20.14 1.30
C GLN A 253 5.16 -19.88 0.98
N GLY A 254 4.27 -20.70 1.56
CA GLY A 254 2.83 -20.60 1.29
C GLY A 254 2.55 -20.74 -0.21
N ASP A 255 2.07 -19.67 -0.82
CA ASP A 255 1.57 -19.64 -2.19
C ASP A 255 2.63 -19.20 -3.24
N TYR A 256 3.91 -19.15 -2.86
CA TYR A 256 5.00 -18.81 -3.77
C TYR A 256 6.29 -19.58 -3.46
N LEU A 257 7.21 -19.59 -4.43
CA LEU A 257 8.59 -20.05 -4.27
C LEU A 257 9.52 -18.84 -4.09
N LYS A 258 10.26 -18.80 -2.98
CA LYS A 258 11.31 -17.80 -2.76
C LYS A 258 12.62 -18.30 -3.33
N LEU A 259 13.13 -17.65 -4.37
CA LEU A 259 14.47 -17.83 -4.90
C LEU A 259 15.39 -16.78 -4.27
N THR A 260 16.33 -17.19 -3.43
CA THR A 260 17.38 -16.32 -2.89
C THR A 260 18.66 -16.51 -3.70
N VAL A 261 19.18 -15.43 -4.26
CA VAL A 261 20.39 -15.39 -5.10
C VAL A 261 21.49 -14.64 -4.35
N LYS A 262 22.70 -15.20 -4.32
CA LYS A 262 23.90 -14.54 -3.80
C LYS A 262 24.68 -13.92 -4.97
N PRO A 263 24.79 -12.58 -5.05
CA PRO A 263 25.68 -11.92 -5.99
C PRO A 263 27.14 -12.29 -5.73
N ARG A 264 28.02 -12.08 -6.71
CA ARG A 264 29.46 -12.42 -6.59
C ARG A 264 30.21 -11.63 -5.53
N TYR A 265 29.68 -10.47 -5.15
CA TYR A 265 30.21 -9.58 -4.14
C TYR A 265 29.04 -8.93 -3.38
N GLU A 266 29.32 -8.39 -2.19
CA GLU A 266 28.32 -7.64 -1.44
C GLU A 266 27.93 -6.37 -2.19
N LEU A 267 26.64 -6.21 -2.47
CA LEU A 267 26.12 -5.04 -3.15
C LEU A 267 26.01 -3.90 -2.14
N ARG A 268 26.89 -2.91 -2.27
CA ARG A 268 26.83 -1.66 -1.50
C ARG A 268 25.82 -0.71 -2.12
N LYS A 269 25.44 0.30 -1.35
CA LYS A 269 24.58 1.37 -1.86
C LYS A 269 25.25 2.08 -3.05
N GLY A 270 24.50 2.25 -4.12
CA GLY A 270 24.97 2.81 -5.38
C GLY A 270 25.47 1.76 -6.37
N ASP A 271 25.69 0.52 -5.94
CA ASP A 271 26.14 -0.55 -6.82
C ASP A 271 25.03 -0.96 -7.77
N LYS A 272 25.43 -1.19 -9.02
CA LYS A 272 24.58 -1.76 -10.05
C LYS A 272 24.94 -3.23 -10.25
N TYR A 273 23.94 -4.06 -10.43
CA TYR A 273 24.11 -5.49 -10.67
C TYR A 273 23.16 -5.97 -11.76
N SER A 274 23.64 -6.84 -12.64
CA SER A 274 22.83 -7.44 -13.70
C SER A 274 22.77 -8.94 -13.49
N LEU A 275 21.58 -9.53 -13.63
CA LEU A 275 21.38 -10.96 -13.52
C LEU A 275 20.19 -11.43 -14.34
N ILE A 276 20.19 -12.72 -14.67
CA ILE A 276 19.07 -13.42 -15.29
C ILE A 276 18.56 -14.45 -14.31
N VAL A 277 17.27 -14.37 -13.99
CA VAL A 277 16.53 -15.41 -13.27
C VAL A 277 15.82 -16.28 -14.29
N SER A 278 15.95 -17.60 -14.17
CA SER A 278 15.31 -18.56 -15.07
C SER A 278 14.56 -19.62 -14.28
N TYR A 279 13.36 -19.97 -14.73
CA TYR A 279 12.52 -21.02 -14.14
C TYR A 279 11.62 -21.63 -15.21
N LYS A 280 11.07 -22.81 -14.92
CA LYS A 280 10.26 -23.60 -15.84
C LYS A 280 8.88 -23.89 -15.25
N PHE A 281 7.87 -23.99 -16.10
CA PHE A 281 6.60 -24.65 -15.81
C PHE A 281 6.54 -25.93 -16.64
N PRO A 282 6.39 -27.11 -16.01
CA PRO A 282 6.24 -28.35 -16.76
C PRO A 282 4.92 -28.35 -17.53
N ALA A 283 4.91 -29.00 -18.70
CA ALA A 283 3.67 -29.38 -19.35
C ALA A 283 2.81 -30.21 -18.37
N GLY A 284 1.55 -29.81 -18.19
CA GLY A 284 0.59 -30.47 -17.30
C GLY A 284 0.08 -31.79 -17.85
#